data_AF-A0A7C4T4V2-F1
#
_entry.id   AF-A0A7C4T4V2-F1
#
_cell.length_a   1.000
_cell.length_b   1.000
_cell.length_c   1.000
_cell.angle_alpha   90.00
_cell.angle_beta   90.00
_cell.angle_gamma   90.00
#
_symmetry.space_group_name_H-M   'P 1'
#
loop_
_entity.id
_entity.type
_entity.pdbx_description
1 polymer ?
#
loop_
_entity_poly.entity_id
_entity_poly.type
_entity_poly.pdbx_seq_one_letter_code
_entity_poly.pdbx_strand_id
1 'polypeptide(L)' 'MESPNTNVAVSELTFSLFQRPLHPELFTIFGRRHLKTEHYEMMLWATGCSHVVSVFAGDMCLTELISPNSMPLP' A
#
# COMPACT_ATOMS: atom_id res chain seq x y z
N MET A 1 -14.53 11.90 -21.14
CA MET A 1 -13.39 11.29 -20.42
C MET A 1 -13.86 9.91 -20.04
N GLU A 2 -13.35 8.87 -20.70
CA GLU A 2 -13.75 7.50 -20.37
C GLU A 2 -13.36 7.20 -18.91
N SER A 3 -14.30 6.67 -18.14
CA SER A 3 -14.03 6.17 -16.80
C SER A 3 -12.89 5.16 -16.90
N PRO A 4 -11.85 5.23 -16.05
CA PRO A 4 -10.83 4.18 -16.03
C PRO A 4 -11.52 2.87 -15.69
N ASN A 5 -11.64 1.98 -16.66
CA ASN A 5 -12.13 0.62 -16.49
C ASN A 5 -11.02 -0.20 -15.82
N THR A 6 -10.88 -0.01 -14.51
CA THR A 6 -10.06 -0.88 -13.67
C THR A 6 -10.82 -2.20 -13.50
N ASN A 7 -10.78 -3.07 -14.51
CA ASN A 7 -11.33 -4.43 -14.49
C ASN A 7 -10.51 -5.33 -13.55
N VAL A 8 -10.44 -4.99 -12.26
CA VAL A 8 -9.80 -5.81 -11.23
C VAL A 8 -10.89 -6.26 -10.26
N ALA A 9 -11.13 -7.57 -10.19
CA ALA A 9 -12.08 -8.11 -9.26
C ALA A 9 -11.48 -8.14 -7.85
N VAL A 10 -12.27 -7.84 -6.81
CA VAL A 10 -11.80 -7.89 -5.42
C VAL A 10 -11.29 -9.28 -5.03
N SER A 11 -11.86 -10.34 -5.60
CA SER A 11 -11.41 -11.73 -5.41
C SER A 11 -10.01 -12.01 -5.96
N GLU A 12 -9.49 -11.13 -6.82
CA GLU A 12 -8.15 -11.21 -7.41
C GLU A 12 -7.11 -10.40 -6.62
N LEU A 13 -7.52 -9.84 -5.47
CA LEU A 13 -6.67 -9.07 -4.56
C LEU A 13 -6.37 -9.82 -3.27
N THR A 14 -5.11 -9.74 -2.86
CA THR A 14 -4.60 -10.19 -1.58
C THR A 14 -4.39 -8.99 -0.67
N PHE A 15 -4.95 -9.07 0.54
CA PHE A 15 -4.86 -8.05 1.59
C PHE A 15 -3.96 -8.58 2.69
N SER A 16 -2.84 -7.91 2.93
CA SER A 16 -1.82 -8.31 3.90
C SER A 16 -1.54 -7.20 4.88
N LEU A 17 -1.27 -7.59 6.13
CA LEU A 17 -0.92 -6.67 7.22
C LEU A 17 0.40 -7.10 7.84
N PHE A 18 1.35 -6.16 7.90
CA PHE A 18 2.70 -6.40 8.42
C PHE A 18 2.97 -5.48 9.60
N GLN A 19 3.69 -5.97 10.61
CA GLN A 19 4.18 -5.16 11.74
C GLN A 19 5.60 -4.63 11.48
N ARG A 20 5.89 -4.26 10.22
CA ARG A 20 7.17 -3.74 9.77
C ARG A 20 6.97 -2.89 8.51
N PRO A 21 7.84 -1.91 8.24
CA PRO A 21 7.82 -1.21 6.96
C PRO A 21 8.21 -2.15 5.81
N LEU A 22 7.71 -1.87 4.62
CA LEU A 22 8.08 -2.57 3.39
C LEU A 22 9.03 -1.72 2.55
N HIS A 23 9.99 -2.36 1.88
CA HIS A 23 10.97 -1.67 1.05
C HIS A 23 10.34 -1.16 -0.26
N PRO A 24 10.63 0.09 -0.69
CA PRO A 24 10.06 0.67 -1.90
C PRO A 24 10.47 -0.06 -3.19
N GLU A 25 11.59 -0.78 -3.17
CA GLU A 25 12.12 -1.55 -4.32
C GLU A 25 11.23 -2.71 -4.74
N LEU A 26 10.31 -3.13 -3.87
CA LEU A 26 9.35 -4.20 -4.13
C LEU A 26 8.17 -3.73 -5.02
N PHE A 27 8.06 -2.43 -5.29
CA PHE A 27 6.87 -1.83 -5.88
C PHE A 27 7.17 -0.87 -7.02
N THR A 28 6.33 -0.94 -8.06
CA THR A 28 6.21 0.15 -9.03
C THR A 28 5.30 1.22 -8.46
N ILE A 29 5.86 2.36 -8.06
CA ILE A 29 5.13 3.41 -7.35
C ILE A 29 4.72 4.54 -8.32
N PHE A 30 3.42 4.69 -8.56
CA PHE A 30 2.84 5.72 -9.43
C PHE A 30 2.50 7.02 -8.70
N GLY A 31 2.31 6.93 -7.38
CA GLY A 31 1.99 8.09 -6.55
C GLY A 31 2.46 7.87 -5.12
N ARG A 32 2.90 8.96 -4.48
CA ARG A 32 3.34 8.96 -3.09
C ARG A 32 2.64 10.07 -2.33
N ARG A 33 2.15 9.74 -1.14
CA ARG A 33 1.72 10.72 -0.15
C ARG A 33 2.41 10.43 1.16
N HIS A 34 2.86 11.50 1.80
CA HIS A 34 3.41 11.47 3.13
C HIS A 34 2.61 12.45 3.99
N LEU A 35 2.10 11.97 5.11
CA LEU A 35 1.40 12.76 6.12
C LEU A 35 2.14 12.64 7.45
N LYS A 36 2.45 13.78 8.06
CA LYS A 36 2.91 13.85 9.45
C LYS A 36 1.85 14.55 10.28
N THR A 37 1.52 13.94 11.41
CA THR A 37 0.60 14.50 12.40
C THR A 37 1.29 14.53 13.76
N GLU A 38 0.60 15.03 14.78
CA GLU A 38 1.09 15.01 16.16
C GLU A 38 1.24 13.59 16.71
N HIS A 39 0.40 12.64 16.29
CA HIS A 39 0.31 11.31 16.90
C HIS A 39 0.85 10.18 16.01
N TYR A 40 0.92 10.40 14.71
CA TYR A 40 1.41 9.40 13.76
C TYR A 40 2.00 10.01 12.49
N GLU A 41 2.85 9.23 11.84
CA GLU A 41 3.36 9.45 10.49
C GLU A 41 2.76 8.38 9.57
N MET A 42 2.34 8.78 8.37
CA MET A 42 1.76 7.86 7.39
C MET A 42 2.41 8.05 6.02
N MET A 43 2.77 6.91 5.43
CA MET A 43 3.29 6.79 4.07
C MET A 43 2.29 6.00 3.23
N LEU A 44 1.80 6.60 2.14
CA LEU A 44 0.92 5.94 1.17
C LEU A 44 1.60 5.91 -0.19
N TRP A 45 1.70 4.72 -0.77
CA TRP A 45 2.17 4.50 -2.14
C TRP A 45 1.05 3.88 -2.97
N ALA A 46 0.72 4.51 -4.09
CA ALA A 46 -0.18 3.94 -5.08
C ALA A 46 0.62 3.07 -6.06
N THR A 47 0.28 1.78 -6.14
CA THR A 47 1.08 0.74 -6.83
C THR A 47 0.35 0.07 -7.99
N GLY A 48 -0.68 0.74 -8.54
CA GLY A 48 -1.45 0.31 -9.72
C GLY A 48 -2.58 -0.65 -9.35
N CYS A 49 -3.81 -0.13 -9.23
CA CYS A 49 -4.99 -0.87 -8.75
C CYS A 49 -4.75 -1.57 -7.38
N SER A 50 -3.84 -1.01 -6.59
CA SER A 50 -3.26 -1.56 -5.37
C SER A 50 -2.58 -0.42 -4.61
N HIS A 51 -2.26 -0.63 -3.32
CA HIS A 51 -1.54 0.35 -2.51
C HIS A 51 -0.72 -0.28 -1.39
N VAL A 52 0.26 0.50 -0.92
CA VAL A 52 0.99 0.28 0.33
C VAL A 52 0.69 1.44 1.26
N VAL A 53 0.14 1.17 2.44
CA VAL A 53 -0.09 2.18 3.47
C VAL A 53 0.66 1.77 4.73
N SER A 54 1.66 2.55 5.12
CA SER A 54 2.41 2.35 6.36
C SER A 54 2.08 3.47 7.34
N VAL A 55 1.70 3.10 8.56
CA VAL A 55 1.44 4.01 9.68
C VAL A 55 2.45 3.74 10.79
N PHE A 56 3.05 4.81 11.29
CA PHE A 56 4.03 4.79 12.37
C PHE A 56 3.48 5.60 13.55
N ALA A 57 3.42 5.00 14.73
CA ALA A 57 2.96 5.65 15.95
C ALA A 57 3.81 5.18 17.13
N GLY A 58 4.64 6.07 17.68
CA GLY A 58 5.68 5.70 18.65
C GLY A 58 6.62 4.65 18.05
N ASP A 59 6.81 3.54 18.77
CA ASP A 59 7.64 2.41 18.33
C ASP A 59 6.88 1.39 17.45
N MET A 60 5.59 1.63 17.19
CA MET A 60 4.76 0.75 16.38
C MET A 60 4.79 1.14 14.91
N CYS A 61 4.90 0.12 14.05
CA CYS A 61 4.70 0.23 12.61
C CYS A 61 3.64 -0.78 12.16
N LEU A 62 2.68 -0.34 11.37
CA LEU A 62 1.72 -1.20 10.70
C LEU A 62 1.69 -0.86 9.22
N THR A 63 1.90 -1.85 8.36
CA THR A 63 1.84 -1.69 6.91
C THR A 63 0.76 -2.59 6.32
N GLU A 64 -0.23 -1.96 5.69
CA GLU A 64 -1.20 -2.61 4.82
C GLU A 64 -0.64 -2.67 3.39
N LEU A 65 -0.76 -3.85 2.77
CA LEU A 65 -0.52 -4.07 1.36
C LEU A 65 -1.76 -4.69 0.74
N ILE A 66 -2.32 -4.02 -0.27
CA ILE A 66 -3.23 -4.64 -1.23
C ILE A 66 -2.41 -4.96 -2.47
N SER A 67 -2.47 -6.19 -2.97
CA SER A 67 -1.72 -6.60 -4.16
C SER A 67 -2.50 -7.62 -4.99
N PRO A 68 -2.21 -7.77 -6.29
CA PRO A 68 -2.75 -8.87 -7.07
C PRO A 68 -2.31 -10.23 -6.50
N ASN A 69 -3.16 -11.25 -6.59
CA ASN A 69 -2.87 -12.62 -6.08
C ASN A 69 -1.61 -13.27 -6.70
N SER A 70 -1.16 -12.78 -7.86
CA SER A 70 0.04 -13.27 -8.55
C SER A 70 1.35 -12.70 -7.98
N MET A 71 1.28 -11.68 -7.12
CA MET A 71 2.48 -11.07 -6.53
C MET A 71 2.96 -11.92 -5.35
N PRO A 72 4.24 -12.34 -5.32
CA PRO A 72 4.80 -12.99 -4.14
C PRO A 72 4.82 -12.00 -2.97
N LEU A 73 4.37 -12.47 -1.79
CA LEU A 73 4.35 -11.64 -0.59
C LEU A 73 5.78 -11.32 -0.10
N PRO A 74 6.02 -10.08 0.35
CA PRO A 74 7.35 -9.60 0.74
C PRO A 74 7.80 -9.95 2.17
#